data_AF-A0A0N1BK17-F1
#
_entry.id   AF-A0A0N1BK17-F1
#
_cell.length_a   1.000
_cell.length_b   1.000
_cell.length_c   1.000
_cell.angle_alpha   90.00
_cell.angle_beta   90.00
_cell.angle_gamma   90.00
#
_symmetry.space_group_name_H-M   'P 1'
#
loop_
_entity.id
_entity.type
_entity.pdbx_description
1 polymer ?
#
loop_
_entity_poly.entity_id
_entity_poly.type
_entity_poly.pdbx_seq_one_letter_code
_entity_poly.pdbx_strand_id
1 'polypeptide(L)'
;MEIAAPRALPLAPPPRAAATDAATAQRFEALIIERLLTTARAARLGDDGLGDDPGADQTRELTDRLRAQAIARAAPLGLAKALAK
;
A
#
# COMPACT_ATOMS: atom_id res chain seq x y z
N MET A 1 -10.41 -21.03 54.43
CA MET A 1 -10.13 -21.25 53.00
C MET A 1 -10.95 -20.25 52.22
N GLU A 2 -10.32 -19.18 51.73
CA GLU A 2 -10.99 -18.13 50.98
C GLU A 2 -10.84 -18.44 49.49
N ILE A 3 -11.94 -18.82 48.84
CA ILE A 3 -11.94 -19.19 47.43
C ILE A 3 -12.08 -17.88 46.65
N ALA A 4 -10.97 -17.39 46.09
CA ALA A 4 -10.96 -16.21 45.25
C ALA A 4 -11.82 -16.45 43.98
N ALA A 5 -12.83 -15.62 43.77
CA ALA A 5 -13.72 -15.71 42.62
C ALA A 5 -12.94 -15.48 41.29
N PRO A 6 -13.31 -16.17 40.19
CA PRO A 6 -12.63 -16.02 38.92
C PRO A 6 -12.86 -14.61 38.35
N ARG A 7 -11.78 -13.86 38.13
CA ARG A 7 -11.82 -12.60 37.40
C ARG A 7 -12.17 -12.89 35.94
N ALA A 8 -13.37 -12.51 35.53
CA ALA A 8 -13.77 -12.52 34.13
C ALA A 8 -12.86 -11.58 33.33
N LEU A 9 -12.08 -12.13 32.40
CA LEU A 9 -11.36 -11.35 31.41
C LEU A 9 -12.40 -10.74 30.46
N PRO A 10 -12.38 -9.42 30.19
CA PRO A 10 -13.27 -8.84 29.20
C PRO A 10 -12.94 -9.44 27.82
N LEU A 11 -13.90 -10.17 27.24
CA LEU A 11 -13.87 -10.74 25.89
C LEU A 11 -14.11 -9.68 24.80
N ALA A 12 -14.02 -8.39 25.13
CA ALA A 12 -14.18 -7.34 24.15
C ALA A 12 -12.94 -7.33 23.24
N PRO A 13 -13.10 -7.50 21.91
CA PRO A 13 -11.98 -7.35 21.00
C PRO A 13 -11.38 -5.96 21.19
N PRO A 14 -10.04 -5.81 21.18
CA PRO A 14 -9.42 -4.51 21.32
C PRO A 14 -9.98 -3.58 20.25
N PRO A 15 -10.19 -2.28 20.55
CA PRO A 15 -10.64 -1.32 19.55
C PRO A 15 -9.70 -1.41 18.35
N ARG A 16 -10.24 -1.83 17.20
CA ARG A 16 -9.48 -1.96 15.95
C ARG A 16 -8.90 -0.57 15.67
N ALA A 17 -7.59 -0.44 15.83
CA ALA A 17 -6.94 0.85 15.87
C ALA A 17 -7.08 1.53 14.51
N ALA A 18 -7.96 2.52 14.37
CA ALA A 18 -8.21 3.24 13.12
C ALA A 18 -6.93 3.76 12.42
N ALA A 19 -5.83 3.93 13.17
CA ALA A 19 -4.50 4.26 12.64
C ALA A 19 -3.87 3.14 11.78
N THR A 20 -4.10 1.86 12.09
CA THR A 20 -3.59 0.75 11.26
C THR A 20 -4.30 0.68 9.91
N ASP A 21 -5.57 1.06 9.88
CA ASP A 21 -6.39 1.00 8.67
C ASP A 21 -5.98 2.11 7.69
N ALA A 22 -5.69 3.32 8.18
CA ALA A 22 -5.21 4.43 7.36
C ALA A 22 -3.81 4.16 6.75
N ALA A 23 -2.87 3.64 7.54
CA ALA A 23 -1.54 3.30 7.04
C ALA A 23 -1.58 2.14 6.04
N THR A 24 -2.44 1.14 6.27
CA THR A 24 -2.65 0.01 5.36
C THR A 24 -3.30 0.47 4.05
N ALA A 25 -4.30 1.33 4.14
CA ALA A 25 -4.95 1.96 2.98
C ALA A 25 -3.95 2.72 2.10
N GLN A 26 -3.08 3.53 2.72
CA GLN A 26 -2.05 4.27 1.99
C GLN A 26 -1.04 3.36 1.30
N ARG A 27 -0.59 2.27 1.97
CA ARG A 27 0.32 1.29 1.38
C ARG A 27 -0.33 0.55 0.21
N PHE A 28 -1.60 0.18 0.35
CA PHE A 28 -2.36 -0.44 -0.72
C PHE A 28 -2.46 0.47 -1.95
N GLU A 29 -2.81 1.74 -1.76
CA GLU A 29 -2.88 2.70 -2.86
C GLU A 29 -1.51 2.93 -3.51
N ALA A 30 -0.42 2.94 -2.74
CA ALA A 30 0.94 3.02 -3.28
C ALA A 30 1.24 1.84 -4.23
N LEU A 31 0.84 0.61 -3.90
CA LEU A 31 1.04 -0.55 -4.79
C LEU A 31 0.25 -0.42 -6.10
N ILE A 32 -0.97 0.12 -6.05
CA ILE A 32 -1.78 0.35 -7.25
C ILE A 32 -1.14 1.43 -8.13
N ILE A 33 -0.73 2.54 -7.53
CA ILE A 33 -0.09 3.64 -8.27
C ILE A 33 1.24 3.16 -8.88
N GLU A 34 2.05 2.39 -8.15
CA GLU A 34 3.27 1.77 -8.67
C GLU A 34 2.95 0.91 -9.90
N ARG A 35 1.93 0.06 -9.82
CA ARG A 35 1.50 -0.76 -10.95
C ARG A 35 1.06 0.09 -12.15
N LEU A 36 0.30 1.15 -11.93
CA LEU A 36 -0.14 2.08 -12.98
C LEU A 36 1.03 2.79 -13.65
N LEU A 37 2.03 3.23 -12.87
CA LEU A 37 3.23 3.87 -13.41
C LEU A 37 4.05 2.89 -14.27
N THR A 38 4.25 1.67 -13.77
CA THR A 38 4.95 0.61 -14.49
C THR A 38 4.24 0.24 -15.78
N THR A 39 2.91 0.06 -15.77
CA THR A 39 2.15 -0.28 -16.98
C THR A 39 2.11 0.87 -17.98
N ALA A 40 1.95 2.12 -17.52
CA ALA A 40 2.00 3.30 -18.38
C ALA A 40 3.36 3.45 -19.06
N ARG A 41 4.45 3.17 -18.33
CA ARG A 41 5.79 3.14 -18.91
C ARG A 41 5.93 2.03 -19.94
N ALA A 42 5.55 0.80 -19.60
CA ALA A 42 5.63 -0.34 -20.52
C ALA A 42 4.83 -0.08 -21.82
N ALA A 43 3.66 0.53 -21.72
CA ALA A 43 2.86 0.94 -22.88
C ALA A 43 3.54 2.04 -23.72
N ARG A 44 4.26 2.98 -23.08
CA ARG A 44 4.99 4.06 -23.76
C ARG A 44 6.25 3.55 -24.47
N LEU A 45 6.87 2.47 -24.00
CA LEU A 45 8.01 1.81 -24.66
C LEU A 45 7.59 0.92 -25.84
N GLY A 46 6.31 0.90 -26.21
CA GLY A 46 5.85 0.24 -27.44
C GLY A 46 6.53 0.85 -28.68
N ASP A 47 7.18 -0.03 -29.45
CA ASP A 47 7.88 0.16 -30.74
C ASP A 47 9.36 0.60 -30.72
N ASP A 48 9.84 1.32 -29.70
CA ASP A 48 11.25 1.77 -29.60
C ASP A 48 12.07 0.93 -28.60
N GLY A 49 12.15 -0.38 -28.83
CA GLY A 49 12.84 -1.38 -27.99
C GLY A 49 14.37 -1.23 -27.88
N LEU A 50 14.86 -0.02 -27.57
CA LEU A 50 16.25 0.30 -27.30
C LEU A 50 16.39 0.72 -25.83
N GLY A 51 16.56 -0.26 -24.95
CA GLY A 51 16.88 0.02 -23.56
C GLY A 51 16.75 -1.16 -22.61
N ASP A 52 17.10 -2.36 -23.07
CA ASP A 52 17.12 -3.58 -22.26
C ASP A 52 18.41 -3.64 -21.41
N ASP A 53 18.74 -2.52 -20.74
CA ASP A 53 19.82 -2.49 -19.75
C ASP A 53 19.22 -2.91 -18.40
N PRO A 54 19.57 -4.08 -17.85
CA PRO A 54 19.00 -4.59 -16.62
C PRO A 54 19.22 -3.66 -15.42
N GLY A 55 20.24 -2.79 -15.47
CA GLY A 55 20.48 -1.76 -14.47
C GLY A 55 19.53 -0.56 -14.60
N ALA A 56 19.22 -0.15 -15.83
CA ALA A 56 18.28 0.94 -16.09
C ALA A 56 16.87 0.58 -15.58
N ASP A 57 16.44 -0.67 -15.74
CA ASP A 57 15.11 -1.10 -15.30
C ASP A 57 14.96 -1.16 -13.78
N GLN A 58 16.00 -1.57 -13.04
CA GLN A 58 15.98 -1.54 -11.57
C GLN A 58 15.88 -0.11 -11.03
N THR A 59 16.65 0.84 -11.58
CA THR A 59 16.57 2.25 -11.14
C THR A 59 15.21 2.88 -11.43
N ARG A 60 14.61 2.49 -12.55
CA ARG A 60 13.29 2.90 -13.03
C ARG A 60 12.17 2.35 -12.14
N GLU A 61 12.26 1.09 -11.72
CA GLU A 61 11.32 0.47 -10.77
C GLU A 61 11.40 1.15 -9.40
N LEU A 62 12.61 1.37 -8.88
CA LEU A 62 12.81 2.11 -7.63
C LEU A 62 12.22 3.52 -7.70
N THR A 63 12.39 4.20 -8.83
CA THR A 63 11.83 5.53 -9.06
C THR A 63 10.30 5.51 -9.03
N ASP A 64 9.66 4.54 -9.69
CA ASP A 64 8.20 4.41 -9.68
C ASP A 64 7.68 4.10 -8.28
N ARG A 65 8.35 3.22 -7.54
CA ARG A 65 7.99 2.90 -6.16
C ARG A 65 8.03 4.13 -5.25
N LEU A 66 9.09 4.94 -5.34
CA LEU A 66 9.22 6.17 -4.56
C LEU A 66 8.15 7.20 -4.95
N ARG A 67 7.89 7.36 -6.25
CA ARG A 67 6.82 8.24 -6.75
C ARG A 67 5.45 7.78 -6.29
N ALA A 68 5.17 6.48 -6.35
CA ALA A 68 3.91 5.92 -5.93
C ALA A 68 3.64 6.13 -4.44
N GLN A 69 4.65 5.96 -3.59
CA GLN A 69 4.54 6.28 -2.16
C GLN A 69 4.28 7.78 -1.93
N ALA A 70 4.96 8.67 -2.67
CA ALA A 70 4.74 10.10 -2.57
C ALA A 70 3.32 10.50 -3.01
N ILE A 71 2.82 9.93 -4.11
CA ILE A 71 1.46 10.19 -4.63
C ILE A 71 0.42 9.65 -3.65
N ALA A 72 0.56 8.42 -3.17
CA ALA A 72 -0.36 7.84 -2.17
C ALA A 72 -0.42 8.66 -0.87
N ARG A 73 0.63 9.41 -0.54
CA ARG A 73 0.67 10.31 0.61
C ARG A 73 0.09 11.69 0.34
N ALA A 74 0.40 12.29 -0.81
CA ALA A 74 -0.01 13.64 -1.14
C ALA A 74 -1.42 13.73 -1.74
N ALA A 75 -1.81 12.74 -2.54
CA ALA A 75 -3.05 12.68 -3.30
C ALA A 75 -3.57 11.23 -3.38
N PRO A 76 -4.08 10.68 -2.26
CA PRO A 76 -4.68 9.35 -2.26
C PRO A 76 -5.88 9.30 -3.22
N LEU A 77 -6.01 8.20 -3.96
CA LEU A 77 -7.08 7.96 -4.92
C LEU A 77 -8.40 7.56 -4.22
N GLY A 78 -8.34 7.23 -2.93
CA GLY A 78 -9.51 6.83 -2.14
C GLY A 78 -10.00 5.41 -2.41
N LEU A 79 -9.23 4.61 -3.16
CA LEU A 79 -9.55 3.23 -3.53
C LEU A 79 -9.67 2.33 -2.30
N ALA A 80 -8.78 2.49 -1.31
CA ALA A 80 -8.84 1.70 -0.11
C ALA A 80 -10.12 1.94 0.69
N LYS A 81 -10.61 3.19 0.71
CA LYS A 81 -11.89 3.54 1.36
C LYS A 81 -13.09 2.98 0.60
N ALA A 82 -13.03 2.98 -0.74
CA ALA A 82 -14.10 2.44 -1.58
C ALA A 82 -14.24 0.92 -1.45
N LEU A 83 -13.13 0.20 -1.27
CA LEU A 83 -13.11 -1.26 -1.10
C LEU A 83 -13.48 -1.74 0.31
N ALA A 84 -13.37 -0.88 1.31
CA ALA A 84 -13.68 -1.20 2.71
C ALA A 84 -15.17 -1.12 3.06
N LYS A 85 -16.05 -0.98 2.05
CA LYS A 85 -17.50 -0.77 2.19
C LYS A 85 -18.25 -2.01 1.74
#